data_AF-A0A817N4S0-F1
#
_entry.id   AF-A0A817N4S0-F1
#
_cell.length_a   1.000
_cell.length_b   1.000
_cell.length_c   1.000
_cell.angle_alpha   90.00
_cell.angle_beta   90.00
_cell.angle_gamma   90.00
#
_symmetry.space_group_name_H-M   'P 1'
#
loop_
_entity.id
_entity.type
_entity.pdbx_description
1 polymer ?
#
loop_
_entity_poly.entity_id
_entity_poly.type
_entity_poly.pdbx_seq_one_letter_code
_entity_poly.pdbx_strand_id
1 'polypeptide(L)'
;MIEFDIDIFNIRGDLQRLLTKSATRIIVLWAESIYTSLIVQYALDQNLVGPYFTWILSSRISLNSFNEIYHQNLIEMLLIEPLIDSTASQSINTTLLNAAYRIWQQYEPKSFPGSININHYGLFAFDATWSLIQSLQQLCSSKTNSILCLLFVESSFCFDHRLVQLKLLLDTVSATEFLGVSSSIQFSVHITDQIKDSYYSIKNAQLSSNGLSFVPILEHSEPSYWRMPTEENVIIWPGNLLIKPTDQAMLKDVRLRIGVMESPPFTIVENVIDASGKNTTQLYGYVPDLIELLQKRLGFISDIQLETSN
;
A
#
# COMPACT_ATOMS: atom_id res chain seq x y z
N MET A 1 13.12 8.91 -0.15
CA MET A 1 11.85 8.90 -0.92
C MET A 1 12.21 8.63 -2.37
N ILE A 2 11.54 7.67 -3.02
CA ILE A 2 11.72 7.36 -4.44
C ILE A 2 10.48 7.92 -5.14
N GLU A 3 10.68 8.65 -6.23
CA GLU A 3 9.60 9.35 -6.94
C GLU A 3 9.29 8.67 -8.27
N PHE A 4 8.01 8.52 -8.57
CA PHE A 4 7.51 8.15 -9.89
C PHE A 4 7.01 9.41 -10.60
N ASP A 5 7.55 9.68 -11.78
CA ASP A 5 7.20 10.84 -12.59
C ASP A 5 6.04 10.48 -13.52
N ILE A 6 4.88 11.09 -13.26
CA ILE A 6 3.61 10.78 -13.94
C ILE A 6 3.58 11.27 -15.39
N ASP A 7 4.39 12.27 -15.76
CA ASP A 7 4.40 12.83 -17.11
C ASP A 7 5.16 11.92 -18.08
N ILE A 8 6.22 11.27 -17.59
CA ILE A 8 7.08 10.37 -18.37
C ILE A 8 6.88 8.90 -18.04
N PHE A 9 5.96 8.58 -17.11
CA PHE A 9 5.67 7.23 -16.62
C PHE A 9 6.90 6.44 -16.20
N ASN A 10 7.82 7.08 -15.46
CA ASN A 10 9.08 6.45 -15.09
C ASN A 10 9.53 6.82 -13.67
N ILE A 11 10.30 5.94 -13.05
CA ILE A 11 10.91 6.17 -11.75
C ILE A 11 12.13 7.08 -11.92
N ARG A 12 12.27 8.08 -11.06
CA ARG A 12 13.44 8.96 -11.06
C ARG A 12 14.68 8.20 -10.59
N GLY A 13 15.55 7.88 -11.54
CA GLY A 13 16.78 7.13 -11.31
C GLY A 13 16.59 5.62 -11.48
N ASP A 14 17.55 4.86 -10.97
CA ASP A 14 17.56 3.40 -11.08
C ASP A 14 16.92 2.78 -9.82
N LEU A 15 15.68 2.29 -9.95
CA LEU A 15 14.94 1.68 -8.83
C LEU A 15 15.72 0.53 -8.18
N GLN A 16 16.34 -0.34 -8.98
CA GLN A 16 17.09 -1.49 -8.46
C GLN A 16 18.24 -0.99 -7.59
N ARG A 17 19.01 -0.02 -8.09
CA ARG A 17 20.12 0.57 -7.34
C ARG A 17 19.64 1.31 -6.08
N LEU A 18 18.52 2.02 -6.15
CA LEU A 18 17.96 2.77 -5.02
C LEU A 18 17.48 1.83 -3.90
N LEU A 19 16.77 0.75 -4.25
CA LEU A 19 16.26 -0.23 -3.29
C LEU A 19 17.37 -1.11 -2.71
N THR A 20 18.31 -1.59 -3.53
CA THR A 20 19.42 -2.45 -3.05
C THR A 20 20.38 -1.71 -2.12
N LYS A 21 20.60 -0.41 -2.34
CA LYS A 21 21.39 0.44 -1.43
C LYS A 21 20.67 0.79 -0.12
N SER A 22 19.35 0.70 -0.10
CA SER A 22 18.59 0.91 1.12
C SER A 22 18.87 -0.22 2.11
N ALA A 23 18.92 0.09 3.41
CA ALA A 23 18.98 -0.94 4.45
C ALA A 23 17.60 -1.59 4.70
N THR A 24 16.51 -0.90 4.36
CA THR A 24 15.15 -1.41 4.55
C THR A 24 14.72 -2.32 3.41
N ARG A 25 13.92 -3.33 3.75
CA ARG A 25 13.23 -4.22 2.81
C ARG A 25 11.72 -4.04 2.81
N ILE A 26 11.22 -2.96 3.43
CA ILE A 26 9.81 -2.60 3.41
C ILE A 26 9.62 -1.45 2.43
N ILE A 27 8.67 -1.63 1.51
CA ILE A 27 8.33 -0.63 0.51
C ILE A 27 6.86 -0.27 0.71
N VAL A 28 6.61 1.01 1.01
CA VAL A 28 5.26 1.58 1.02
C VAL A 28 5.06 2.31 -0.30
N LEU A 29 4.18 1.80 -1.14
CA LEU A 29 3.82 2.39 -2.42
C LEU A 29 2.55 3.21 -2.27
N TRP A 30 2.71 4.53 -2.35
CA TRP A 30 1.61 5.49 -2.33
C TRP A 30 1.44 6.12 -3.71
N ALA A 31 0.48 5.61 -4.49
CA ALA A 31 0.14 6.08 -5.81
C ALA A 31 -1.31 5.70 -6.17
N GLU A 32 -1.89 6.35 -7.17
CA GLU A 32 -3.20 5.92 -7.70
C GLU A 32 -3.11 4.51 -8.33
N SER A 33 -4.24 3.83 -8.47
CA SER A 33 -4.29 2.44 -8.94
C SER A 33 -3.63 2.24 -10.31
N ILE A 34 -3.80 3.20 -11.23
CA ILE A 34 -3.21 3.12 -12.59
C ILE A 34 -1.68 3.14 -12.55
N TYR A 35 -1.09 4.03 -11.74
CA TYR A 35 0.36 4.12 -11.58
C TYR A 35 0.90 3.00 -10.70
N THR A 36 0.13 2.54 -9.72
CA THR A 36 0.49 1.40 -8.88
C THR A 36 0.77 0.16 -9.74
N SER A 37 -0.11 -0.15 -10.69
CA SER A 37 0.10 -1.28 -11.61
C SER A 37 1.36 -1.13 -12.45
N LEU A 38 1.65 0.08 -12.97
CA LEU A 38 2.85 0.36 -13.76
C LEU A 38 4.13 0.21 -12.94
N ILE A 39 4.15 0.75 -11.71
CA ILE A 39 5.30 0.68 -10.81
C ILE A 39 5.57 -0.76 -10.40
N VAL A 40 4.52 -1.54 -10.10
CA VAL A 40 4.66 -2.96 -9.75
C VAL A 40 5.19 -3.76 -10.94
N GLN A 41 4.72 -3.50 -12.17
CA GLN A 41 5.27 -4.14 -13.37
C GLN A 41 6.76 -3.81 -13.54
N TYR A 42 7.13 -2.53 -13.42
CA TYR A 42 8.53 -2.11 -13.50
C TYR A 42 9.40 -2.81 -12.45
N ALA A 43 8.88 -2.95 -11.22
CA ALA A 43 9.60 -3.64 -10.15
C ALA A 43 9.71 -5.16 -10.40
N LEU A 44 8.70 -5.79 -10.99
CA LEU A 44 8.75 -7.19 -11.43
C LEU A 44 9.82 -7.42 -12.49
N ASP A 45 9.88 -6.54 -13.51
CA ASP A 45 10.87 -6.62 -14.59
C ASP A 45 12.31 -6.51 -14.07
N GLN A 46 12.49 -5.87 -12.92
CA GLN A 46 13.79 -5.70 -12.24
C GLN A 46 14.04 -6.72 -11.12
N ASN A 47 13.15 -7.71 -10.94
CA ASN A 47 13.19 -8.71 -9.86
C ASN A 47 13.21 -8.10 -8.43
N LEU A 48 12.45 -7.03 -8.22
CA LEU A 48 12.35 -6.29 -6.96
C LEU A 48 11.07 -6.60 -6.17
N VAL A 49 10.17 -7.39 -6.75
CA VAL A 49 8.97 -7.94 -6.10
C VAL A 49 9.19 -9.43 -5.86
N GLY A 50 8.87 -9.91 -4.66
CA GLY A 50 9.10 -11.29 -4.23
C GLY A 50 9.83 -11.37 -2.88
N PRO A 51 10.61 -12.44 -2.61
CA PRO A 51 11.02 -12.84 -1.26
C PRO A 51 11.94 -11.85 -0.53
N TYR A 52 12.51 -10.87 -1.24
CA TYR A 52 13.46 -9.94 -0.67
C TYR A 52 12.83 -8.64 -0.18
N PHE A 53 11.62 -8.28 -0.63
CA PHE A 53 10.97 -7.01 -0.28
C PHE A 53 9.51 -7.23 0.09
N THR A 54 9.09 -6.66 1.22
CA THR A 54 7.68 -6.56 1.59
C THR A 54 7.08 -5.31 0.95
N TRP A 55 6.16 -5.49 0.01
CA TRP A 55 5.44 -4.39 -0.64
C TRP A 55 4.10 -4.14 0.05
N ILE A 56 3.83 -2.88 0.39
CA ILE A 56 2.59 -2.41 0.99
C ILE A 56 1.99 -1.37 0.05
N LEU A 57 0.83 -1.69 -0.51
CA LEU A 57 0.10 -0.86 -1.46
C LEU A 57 -0.95 -0.02 -0.72
N SER A 58 -1.09 1.25 -1.11
CA SER A 58 -2.20 2.10 -0.68
C SER A 58 -3.40 2.07 -1.63
N SER A 59 -3.32 1.32 -2.73
CA SER A 59 -4.32 1.33 -3.78
C SER A 59 -4.48 -0.05 -4.39
N ARG A 60 -5.73 -0.43 -4.60
CA ARG A 60 -6.09 -1.75 -5.14
C ARG A 60 -5.75 -1.81 -6.63
N ILE A 61 -5.11 -2.90 -7.03
CA ILE A 61 -4.80 -3.27 -8.42
C ILE A 61 -5.37 -4.65 -8.74
N SER A 62 -5.61 -4.93 -10.02
CA SER A 62 -6.01 -6.27 -10.46
C SER A 62 -4.78 -7.18 -10.56
N LEU A 63 -4.59 -8.05 -9.58
CA LEU A 63 -3.45 -8.99 -9.57
C LEU A 63 -3.48 -9.96 -10.76
N ASN A 64 -4.67 -10.31 -11.25
CA ASN A 64 -4.84 -11.17 -12.42
C ASN A 64 -4.54 -10.46 -13.76
N SER A 65 -4.29 -9.14 -13.76
CA SER A 65 -3.86 -8.43 -14.97
C SER A 65 -2.37 -8.63 -15.29
N PHE A 66 -1.59 -9.11 -14.33
CA PHE A 66 -0.18 -9.45 -14.53
C PHE A 66 -0.01 -10.84 -15.12
N ASN A 67 1.08 -11.03 -15.86
CA ASN A 67 1.43 -12.33 -16.43
C ASN A 67 1.57 -13.40 -15.33
N GLU A 68 1.02 -14.60 -15.58
CA GLU A 68 1.02 -15.73 -14.65
C GLU A 68 2.42 -16.12 -14.16
N ILE A 69 3.46 -15.89 -14.98
CA ILE A 69 4.86 -16.13 -14.60
C ILE A 69 5.25 -15.32 -13.36
N TYR A 70 4.64 -14.15 -13.15
CA TYR A 70 4.92 -13.27 -12.02
C TYR A 70 4.01 -13.51 -10.82
N HIS A 71 2.99 -14.37 -10.91
CA HIS A 71 2.00 -14.54 -9.83
C HIS A 71 2.65 -14.95 -8.53
N GLN A 72 3.66 -15.84 -8.57
CA GLN A 72 4.41 -16.25 -7.38
C GLN A 72 5.12 -15.07 -6.69
N ASN A 73 5.62 -14.11 -7.45
CA ASN A 73 6.30 -12.95 -6.90
C ASN A 73 5.31 -11.97 -6.27
N LEU A 74 4.07 -11.93 -6.77
CA LEU A 74 3.00 -11.04 -6.31
C LEU A 74 2.28 -11.57 -5.06
N ILE A 75 2.41 -12.86 -4.74
CA ILE A 75 1.99 -13.40 -3.44
C ILE A 75 2.72 -12.58 -2.36
N GLU A 76 2.08 -12.39 -1.21
CA GLU A 76 2.64 -11.72 -0.03
C GLU A 76 2.61 -10.18 -0.05
N MET A 77 2.23 -9.57 -1.17
CA MET A 77 1.96 -8.13 -1.20
C MET A 77 0.83 -7.80 -0.23
N LEU A 78 0.99 -6.70 0.49
CA LEU A 78 -0.03 -6.16 1.38
C LEU A 78 -0.76 -5.01 0.71
N LEU A 79 -2.06 -4.92 0.92
CA LEU A 79 -2.90 -3.81 0.49
C LEU A 79 -3.57 -3.23 1.74
N ILE A 80 -3.45 -1.92 1.93
CA ILE A 80 -4.21 -1.19 2.94
C ILE A 80 -5.32 -0.44 2.22
N GLU A 81 -6.56 -0.70 2.60
CA GLU A 81 -7.73 0.00 2.06
C GLU A 81 -8.73 0.34 3.16
N PRO A 82 -9.53 1.41 3.00
CA PRO A 82 -10.62 1.70 3.95
C PRO A 82 -11.62 0.55 4.01
N LEU A 83 -12.13 0.26 5.21
CA LEU A 83 -13.16 -0.77 5.40
C LEU A 83 -14.53 -0.19 5.00
N ILE A 84 -15.14 -0.75 3.96
CA ILE A 84 -16.41 -0.27 3.38
C ILE A 84 -17.41 -1.41 3.16
N ASP A 85 -16.97 -2.65 3.41
CA ASP A 85 -17.81 -3.82 3.34
C ASP A 85 -18.48 -4.09 4.68
N SER A 86 -19.63 -4.76 4.62
CA SER A 86 -20.27 -5.38 5.78
C SER A 86 -19.44 -6.57 6.28
N THR A 87 -18.24 -6.33 6.82
CA THR A 87 -17.60 -7.33 7.67
C THR A 87 -18.27 -7.31 9.03
N ALA A 88 -18.09 -8.38 9.81
CA ALA A 88 -18.94 -8.77 10.95
C ALA A 88 -19.18 -7.71 12.06
N SER A 89 -18.53 -6.54 12.02
CA SER A 89 -18.73 -5.44 12.98
C SER A 89 -19.35 -4.17 12.42
N GLN A 90 -19.47 -3.99 11.10
CA GLN A 90 -20.01 -2.75 10.52
C GLN A 90 -21.27 -3.03 9.71
N SER A 91 -22.35 -2.34 10.08
CA SER A 91 -23.54 -2.29 9.26
C SER A 91 -23.37 -1.19 8.21
N ILE A 92 -23.84 -1.46 6.99
CA ILE A 92 -24.02 -0.46 5.95
C ILE A 92 -25.50 -0.43 5.56
N ASN A 93 -25.96 0.67 5.00
CA ASN A 93 -27.31 0.77 4.48
C ASN A 93 -27.42 0.09 3.10
N THR A 94 -27.42 -1.24 3.10
CA THR A 94 -27.48 -2.06 1.87
C THR A 94 -28.74 -1.76 1.04
N THR A 95 -29.85 -1.43 1.69
CA THR A 95 -31.09 -1.04 1.02
C THR A 95 -30.90 0.24 0.21
N LEU A 96 -30.31 1.28 0.82
CA LEU A 96 -30.02 2.55 0.16
C LEU A 96 -29.00 2.37 -0.97
N LEU A 97 -27.94 1.58 -0.72
CA LEU A 97 -26.90 1.29 -1.71
C LEU A 97 -27.47 0.57 -2.94
N ASN A 98 -28.29 -0.45 -2.73
CA ASN A 98 -28.94 -1.18 -3.82
C ASN A 98 -29.95 -0.31 -4.59
N ALA A 99 -30.66 0.59 -3.90
CA ALA A 99 -31.51 1.58 -4.55
C ALA A 99 -30.68 2.54 -5.42
N ALA A 100 -29.56 3.05 -4.91
CA ALA A 100 -28.65 3.91 -5.66
C ALA A 100 -28.09 3.20 -6.91
N TYR A 101 -27.68 1.92 -6.80
CA TYR A 101 -27.22 1.13 -7.93
C TYR A 101 -28.29 0.95 -9.00
N ARG A 102 -29.55 0.68 -8.60
CA ARG A 102 -30.67 0.57 -9.55
C ARG A 102 -30.91 1.87 -10.30
N ILE A 103 -30.86 3.01 -9.60
CA ILE A 103 -31.02 4.33 -10.22
C ILE A 103 -29.87 4.60 -11.19
N TRP A 104 -28.62 4.38 -10.78
CA TRP A 104 -27.46 4.57 -11.65
C TRP A 104 -27.56 3.69 -12.90
N GLN A 105 -27.85 2.40 -12.73
CA GLN A 105 -28.01 1.47 -13.85
C GLN A 105 -29.15 1.88 -14.80
N GLN A 106 -30.24 2.44 -14.27
CA GLN A 106 -31.38 2.86 -15.08
C GLN A 106 -31.09 4.13 -15.90
N TYR A 107 -30.49 5.15 -15.29
CA TYR A 107 -30.34 6.46 -15.92
C TYR A 107 -28.98 6.67 -16.59
N GLU A 108 -27.93 6.04 -16.07
CA GLU A 108 -26.54 6.21 -16.51
C GLU A 108 -25.83 4.85 -16.73
N PRO A 109 -26.41 3.93 -17.53
CA PRO A 109 -25.90 2.55 -17.66
C PRO A 109 -24.48 2.46 -18.22
N LYS A 110 -24.05 3.44 -19.02
CA LYS A 110 -22.71 3.46 -19.64
C LYS A 110 -21.60 3.79 -18.64
N SER A 111 -21.92 4.51 -17.56
CA SER A 111 -20.95 4.92 -16.55
C SER A 111 -20.99 4.03 -15.30
N PHE A 112 -22.00 3.16 -15.16
CA PHE A 112 -22.12 2.24 -14.04
C PHE A 112 -21.05 1.14 -14.13
N PRO A 113 -20.08 1.06 -13.18
CA PRO A 113 -18.97 0.10 -13.26
C PRO A 113 -19.37 -1.33 -12.83
N GLY A 114 -20.62 -1.52 -12.39
CA GLY A 114 -21.09 -2.74 -11.72
C GLY A 114 -20.91 -2.66 -10.21
N SER A 115 -21.72 -3.42 -9.45
CA SER A 115 -21.78 -3.34 -7.98
C SER A 115 -20.48 -3.71 -7.26
N ILE A 116 -19.56 -4.41 -7.93
CA ILE A 116 -18.32 -4.94 -7.36
C ILE A 116 -17.12 -4.01 -7.65
N ASN A 117 -17.24 -3.12 -8.64
CA ASN A 117 -16.12 -2.30 -9.14
C ASN A 117 -16.22 -0.83 -8.72
N ILE A 118 -17.07 -0.52 -7.75
CA ILE A 118 -17.27 0.87 -7.31
C ILE A 118 -16.11 1.30 -6.43
N ASN A 119 -15.51 2.43 -6.79
CA ASN A 119 -14.47 3.05 -6.00
C ASN A 119 -15.06 3.58 -4.69
N HIS A 120 -14.35 3.35 -3.58
CA HIS A 120 -14.69 3.86 -2.27
C HIS A 120 -14.94 5.36 -2.22
N TYR A 121 -14.18 6.15 -2.98
CA TYR A 121 -14.40 7.59 -3.09
C TYR A 121 -15.79 7.92 -3.65
N GLY A 122 -16.36 7.07 -4.50
CA GLY A 122 -17.73 7.22 -4.99
C GLY A 122 -18.76 7.03 -3.88
N LEU A 123 -18.53 6.06 -2.99
CA LEU A 123 -19.38 5.83 -1.82
C LEU A 123 -19.27 6.97 -0.80
N PHE A 124 -18.05 7.47 -0.57
CA PHE A 124 -17.84 8.65 0.28
C PHE A 124 -18.47 9.91 -0.30
N ALA A 125 -18.40 10.12 -1.61
CA ALA A 125 -19.07 11.24 -2.27
C ALA A 125 -20.60 11.15 -2.14
N PHE A 126 -21.16 9.93 -2.23
CA PHE A 126 -22.57 9.69 -1.99
C PHE A 126 -22.96 10.07 -0.55
N ASP A 127 -22.25 9.53 0.44
CA ASP A 127 -22.52 9.82 1.85
C ASP A 127 -22.30 11.30 2.20
N ALA A 128 -21.27 11.95 1.64
CA ALA A 128 -21.05 13.38 1.82
C ALA A 128 -22.22 14.23 1.25
N THR A 129 -22.73 13.84 0.08
CA THR A 129 -23.89 14.50 -0.52
C THR A 129 -25.14 14.28 0.33
N TRP A 130 -25.34 13.06 0.82
CA TRP A 130 -26.47 12.71 1.68
C TRP A 130 -26.42 13.45 3.03
N SER A 131 -25.24 13.57 3.64
CA SER A 131 -25.00 14.39 4.84
C SER A 131 -25.42 15.84 4.62
N LEU A 132 -25.02 16.43 3.49
CA LEU A 132 -25.39 17.80 3.14
C LEU A 132 -26.90 17.95 2.96
N ILE A 133 -27.55 17.03 2.25
CA ILE A 133 -29.00 17.05 2.03
C ILE A 133 -29.75 16.98 3.37
N GLN A 134 -29.39 16.05 4.25
CA GLN A 134 -30.01 15.92 5.57
C GLN A 134 -29.80 17.17 6.42
N SER A 135 -28.60 17.74 6.40
CA SER A 135 -28.28 18.98 7.13
C SER A 135 -29.12 20.16 6.65
N LEU A 136 -29.25 20.32 5.33
CA LEU A 136 -30.10 21.35 4.73
C LEU A 136 -31.57 21.14 5.08
N GLN A 137 -32.05 19.90 5.02
CA GLN A 137 -33.42 19.56 5.40
C GLN A 137 -33.69 19.92 6.86
N GLN A 138 -32.80 19.55 7.79
CA GLN A 138 -32.93 19.85 9.21
C GLN A 138 -32.91 21.36 9.46
N LEU A 139 -31.95 22.07 8.85
CA LEU A 139 -31.83 23.52 8.94
C LEU A 139 -33.13 24.22 8.50
N CYS A 140 -33.68 23.82 7.36
CA CYS A 140 -34.86 24.44 6.78
C CYS A 140 -36.18 23.99 7.44
N SER A 141 -36.21 22.81 8.06
CA SER A 141 -37.39 22.31 8.79
C SER A 141 -37.57 22.98 10.15
N SER A 142 -36.48 23.49 10.76
CA SER A 142 -36.52 24.20 12.03
C SER A 142 -37.13 25.61 11.97
N LYS A 143 -37.38 26.14 10.76
CA LYS A 143 -37.89 27.49 10.53
C LYS A 143 -39.29 27.47 9.95
N THR A 144 -40.16 28.32 10.50
CA THR A 144 -41.55 28.53 10.04
C THR A 144 -41.66 29.08 8.61
N ASN A 145 -40.56 29.60 8.02
CA ASN A 145 -40.47 30.01 6.63
C ASN A 145 -39.21 29.43 5.98
N SER A 146 -39.39 28.46 5.08
CA SER A 146 -38.32 27.77 4.34
C SER A 146 -37.44 28.71 3.51
N ILE A 147 -37.97 29.87 3.08
CA ILE A 147 -37.23 30.87 2.29
C ILE A 147 -36.10 31.55 3.11
N LEU A 148 -36.18 31.53 4.43
CA LEU A 148 -35.19 32.19 5.31
C LEU A 148 -34.06 31.26 5.79
N CYS A 149 -34.00 29.99 5.38
CA CYS A 149 -32.95 29.06 5.85
C CYS A 149 -31.62 29.19 5.08
N LEU A 150 -31.63 29.66 3.83
CA LEU A 150 -30.42 29.84 3.01
C LEU A 150 -30.35 31.26 2.47
N LEU A 151 -30.13 32.21 3.36
CA LEU A 151 -29.96 33.61 3.01
C LEU A 151 -28.51 33.90 2.63
N PHE A 152 -28.35 34.48 1.45
CA PHE A 152 -27.08 35.01 0.99
C PHE A 152 -27.10 36.52 1.07
N VAL A 153 -26.00 37.10 1.55
CA VAL A 153 -25.73 38.52 1.30
C VAL A 153 -25.18 38.60 -0.11
N GLU A 154 -25.93 39.22 -1.03
CA GLU A 154 -25.43 39.48 -2.37
C GLU A 154 -24.31 40.52 -2.32
N SER A 155 -23.23 40.23 -3.04
CA SER A 155 -22.13 41.15 -3.28
C SER A 155 -21.77 41.10 -4.75
N SER A 156 -21.27 42.20 -5.30
CA SER A 156 -20.73 42.25 -6.65
C SER A 156 -19.35 41.59 -6.77
N PHE A 157 -18.75 41.16 -5.66
CA PHE A 157 -17.45 40.50 -5.61
C PHE A 157 -17.59 39.02 -5.21
N CYS A 158 -16.95 38.12 -5.98
CA CYS A 158 -17.00 36.67 -5.77
C CYS A 158 -16.61 36.22 -4.35
N PHE A 159 -15.79 37.00 -3.63
CA PHE A 159 -15.30 36.68 -2.28
C PHE A 159 -16.21 37.17 -1.15
N ASP A 160 -17.23 37.98 -1.45
CA ASP A 160 -18.09 38.60 -0.45
C ASP A 160 -19.52 38.03 -0.43
N HIS A 161 -19.80 37.01 -1.24
CA HIS A 161 -21.00 36.20 -1.06
C HIS A 161 -20.90 35.43 0.24
N ARG A 162 -21.72 35.82 1.22
CA ARG A 162 -21.73 35.19 2.55
C ARG A 162 -23.06 34.53 2.80
N LEU A 163 -23.02 33.22 3.05
CA LEU A 163 -24.16 32.51 3.60
C LEU A 163 -24.33 32.97 5.07
N VAL A 164 -25.42 33.67 5.34
CA VAL A 164 -25.70 34.28 6.66
C VAL A 164 -25.72 33.21 7.76
N GLN A 165 -26.15 32.00 7.42
CA GLN A 165 -26.32 30.88 8.36
C GLN A 165 -25.23 29.83 8.26
N LEU A 166 -24.06 30.17 7.71
CA LEU A 166 -22.97 29.22 7.48
C LEU A 166 -22.57 28.47 8.77
N LYS A 167 -22.43 29.19 9.89
CA LYS A 167 -22.09 28.55 11.17
C LYS A 167 -23.14 27.52 11.58
N LEU A 168 -24.43 27.87 11.49
CA LEU A 168 -25.51 26.96 11.85
C LEU A 168 -25.56 25.75 10.91
N LEU A 169 -25.29 25.94 9.61
CA LEU A 169 -25.16 24.85 8.65
C LEU A 169 -23.99 23.92 9.01
N LEU A 170 -22.81 24.47 9.31
CA LEU A 170 -21.64 23.69 9.72
C LEU A 170 -21.88 22.92 11.04
N ASP A 171 -22.54 23.56 12.00
CA ASP A 171 -22.92 22.93 13.26
C ASP A 171 -23.92 21.77 13.02
N THR A 172 -24.86 21.96 12.09
CA THR A 172 -25.84 20.92 11.70
C THR A 172 -25.18 19.76 10.96
N VAL A 173 -24.26 20.04 10.04
CA VAL A 173 -23.44 19.01 9.37
C VAL A 173 -22.63 18.24 10.40
N SER A 174 -21.99 18.94 11.33
CA SER A 174 -21.17 18.31 12.38
C SER A 174 -22.00 17.45 13.35
N ALA A 175 -23.29 17.76 13.53
CA ALA A 175 -24.21 16.99 14.36
C ALA A 175 -24.90 15.84 13.61
N THR A 176 -24.66 15.69 12.30
CA THR A 176 -25.32 14.67 11.49
C THR A 176 -24.73 13.29 11.80
N GLU A 177 -25.61 12.35 12.15
CA GLU A 177 -25.27 10.94 12.38
C GLU A 177 -26.28 10.06 11.66
N PHE A 178 -25.81 9.14 10.82
CA PHE A 178 -26.68 8.17 10.13
C PHE A 178 -25.90 6.96 9.62
N LEU A 179 -26.64 5.90 9.31
CA LEU A 179 -26.12 4.73 8.62
C LEU A 179 -26.04 5.02 7.10
N GLY A 180 -24.84 5.31 6.62
CA GLY A 180 -24.54 5.57 5.21
C GLY A 180 -24.36 4.32 4.38
N VAL A 181 -24.05 4.51 3.10
CA VAL A 181 -23.75 3.41 2.19
C VAL A 181 -22.31 2.91 2.31
N SER A 182 -21.40 3.74 2.83
CA SER A 182 -20.02 3.34 3.12
C SER A 182 -19.85 2.78 4.52
N SER A 183 -20.51 3.36 5.54
CA SER A 183 -20.45 2.96 6.95
C SER A 183 -21.35 3.87 7.81
N SER A 184 -21.22 3.79 9.14
CA SER A 184 -21.83 4.75 10.06
C SER A 184 -21.14 6.11 9.97
N ILE A 185 -21.87 7.13 9.52
CA ILE A 185 -21.37 8.50 9.35
C ILE A 185 -21.58 9.27 10.65
N GLN A 186 -20.50 9.84 11.18
CA GLN A 186 -20.51 10.76 12.31
C GLN A 186 -19.31 11.70 12.20
N PHE A 187 -19.53 12.99 12.40
CA PHE A 187 -18.50 14.02 12.35
C PHE A 187 -18.03 14.40 13.75
N SER A 188 -16.74 14.70 13.89
CA SER A 188 -16.17 15.30 15.10
C SER A 188 -15.36 16.51 14.71
N VAL A 189 -15.55 17.63 15.43
CA VAL A 189 -14.86 18.91 15.16
C VAL A 189 -13.34 18.81 15.39
N HIS A 190 -12.87 17.72 16.01
CA HIS A 190 -11.47 17.52 16.41
C HIS A 190 -10.79 16.31 15.76
N ILE A 191 -11.49 15.57 14.91
CA ILE A 191 -10.97 14.37 14.24
C ILE A 191 -11.25 14.52 12.75
N THR A 192 -10.21 14.53 11.93
CA THR A 192 -10.34 14.61 10.47
C THR A 192 -10.89 13.33 9.85
N ASP A 193 -10.75 12.21 10.57
CA ASP A 193 -11.27 10.91 10.19
C ASP A 193 -12.67 10.74 10.78
N GLN A 194 -13.68 10.70 9.90
CA GLN A 194 -15.01 10.21 10.28
C GLN A 194 -14.97 8.69 10.48
N ILE A 195 -15.97 8.23 11.23
CA ILE A 195 -16.44 6.84 11.39
C ILE A 195 -15.96 6.19 12.70
N LYS A 196 -16.91 6.18 13.64
CA LYS A 196 -16.89 5.33 14.82
C LYS A 196 -16.73 3.86 14.37
N ASP A 197 -15.76 3.17 14.97
CA ASP A 197 -15.53 1.73 14.88
C ASP A 197 -15.19 1.19 13.49
N SER A 198 -13.95 1.39 13.04
CA SER A 198 -13.15 0.66 12.02
C SER A 198 -12.76 1.46 10.78
N TYR A 199 -11.45 1.58 10.55
CA TYR A 199 -10.87 2.55 9.62
C TYR A 199 -10.24 1.90 8.39
N TYR A 200 -9.57 0.76 8.57
CA TYR A 200 -8.76 0.15 7.53
C TYR A 200 -8.77 -1.37 7.61
N SER A 201 -8.74 -2.02 6.45
CA SER A 201 -8.45 -3.43 6.29
C SER A 201 -7.07 -3.59 5.65
N ILE A 202 -6.27 -4.50 6.20
CA ILE A 202 -5.08 -5.01 5.52
C ILE A 202 -5.47 -6.30 4.83
N LYS A 203 -5.17 -6.37 3.54
CA LYS A 203 -5.32 -7.57 2.72
C LYS A 203 -3.97 -8.08 2.29
N ASN A 204 -3.83 -9.40 2.17
CA ASN A 204 -2.63 -10.07 1.71
C ASN A 204 -2.94 -10.73 0.36
N ALA A 205 -2.03 -10.59 -0.60
CA ALA A 205 -2.14 -11.27 -1.89
C ALA A 205 -1.88 -12.76 -1.69
N GLN A 206 -2.90 -13.58 -1.97
CA GLN A 206 -2.85 -15.02 -1.78
C GLN A 206 -3.36 -15.73 -3.03
N LEU A 207 -2.67 -16.82 -3.39
CA LEU A 207 -3.07 -17.67 -4.50
C LEU A 207 -4.12 -18.67 -4.02
N SER A 208 -5.26 -18.71 -4.72
CA SER A 208 -6.36 -19.63 -4.46
C SER A 208 -6.69 -20.44 -5.72
N SER A 209 -7.62 -21.39 -5.63
CA SER A 209 -8.16 -22.11 -6.80
C SER A 209 -8.80 -21.18 -7.84
N ASN A 210 -9.22 -19.98 -7.41
CA ASN A 210 -9.86 -18.97 -8.26
C ASN A 210 -8.86 -17.93 -8.79
N GLY A 211 -7.56 -18.18 -8.60
CA GLY A 211 -6.48 -17.27 -8.99
C GLY A 211 -5.95 -16.43 -7.84
N LEU A 212 -5.17 -15.41 -8.20
CA LEU A 212 -4.49 -14.53 -7.27
C LEU A 212 -5.43 -13.40 -6.83
N SER A 213 -5.63 -13.24 -5.53
CA SER A 213 -6.56 -12.24 -4.99
C SER A 213 -6.10 -11.67 -3.66
N PHE A 214 -6.60 -10.49 -3.31
CA PHE A 214 -6.38 -9.88 -2.00
C PHE A 214 -7.38 -10.42 -0.98
N VAL A 215 -6.88 -11.15 0.02
CA VAL A 215 -7.66 -11.74 1.11
C VAL A 215 -7.50 -10.88 2.37
N PRO A 216 -8.59 -10.47 3.05
CA PRO A 216 -8.49 -9.68 4.28
C PRO A 216 -7.82 -10.50 5.40
N ILE A 217 -6.83 -9.91 6.07
CA ILE A 217 -6.07 -10.56 7.14
C ILE A 217 -6.12 -9.79 8.46
N LEU A 218 -6.23 -8.46 8.40
CA LEU A 218 -6.35 -7.61 9.58
C LEU A 218 -7.39 -6.52 9.33
N GLU A 219 -8.07 -6.13 10.40
CA GLU A 219 -8.97 -4.99 10.46
C GLU A 219 -8.56 -4.10 11.63
N HIS A 220 -8.52 -2.80 11.41
CA HIS A 220 -8.33 -1.82 12.47
C HIS A 220 -9.70 -1.32 12.90
N SER A 221 -10.16 -1.74 14.08
CA SER A 221 -11.42 -1.33 14.73
C SER A 221 -11.09 -0.75 16.11
N GLU A 222 -11.63 0.42 16.44
CA GLU A 222 -11.28 1.21 17.64
C GLU A 222 -9.88 1.85 17.63
N PRO A 223 -9.59 2.87 18.48
CA PRO A 223 -8.40 3.73 18.32
C PRO A 223 -7.04 3.05 18.46
N SER A 224 -6.95 1.75 18.79
CA SER A 224 -5.69 1.16 19.26
C SER A 224 -5.36 -0.27 18.82
N TYR A 225 -6.24 -1.01 18.13
CA TYR A 225 -5.98 -2.44 17.89
C TYR A 225 -6.33 -2.93 16.48
N TRP A 226 -5.36 -3.59 15.86
CA TRP A 226 -5.57 -4.46 14.71
C TRP A 226 -6.04 -5.82 15.21
N ARG A 227 -7.13 -6.33 14.63
CA ARG A 227 -7.68 -7.66 14.90
C ARG A 227 -7.70 -8.50 13.63
N MET A 228 -7.64 -9.82 13.78
CA MET A 228 -7.85 -10.74 12.67
C MET A 228 -9.38 -10.91 12.45
N PRO A 229 -9.89 -10.76 11.22
CA PRO A 229 -11.30 -10.98 10.91
C PRO A 229 -11.78 -12.39 11.22
N THR A 230 -10.90 -13.39 11.02
CA THR A 230 -11.13 -14.82 11.32
C THR A 230 -9.85 -15.44 11.87
N GLU A 231 -9.97 -16.48 12.70
CA GLU A 231 -8.80 -17.19 13.27
C GLU A 231 -7.99 -17.97 12.23
N GLU A 232 -8.57 -18.24 11.06
CA GLU A 232 -7.92 -18.95 9.94
C GLU A 232 -7.08 -18.04 9.06
N ASN A 233 -7.21 -16.71 9.19
CA ASN A 233 -6.45 -15.76 8.39
C ASN A 233 -4.99 -15.73 8.82
N VAL A 234 -4.08 -16.05 7.90
CA VAL A 234 -2.65 -15.97 8.13
C VAL A 234 -2.01 -14.96 7.17
N ILE A 235 -1.04 -14.21 7.69
CA ILE A 235 -0.20 -13.33 6.88
C ILE A 235 0.88 -14.19 6.22
N ILE A 236 0.83 -14.28 4.89
CA ILE A 236 1.90 -14.89 4.11
C ILE A 236 2.92 -13.79 3.79
N TRP A 237 4.16 -14.03 4.21
CA TRP A 237 5.29 -13.11 4.05
C TRP A 237 6.24 -13.50 2.91
N PRO A 238 7.00 -12.54 2.36
CA PRO A 238 8.04 -12.74 1.35
C PRO A 238 8.72 -14.11 1.38
N GLY A 239 8.53 -14.92 0.33
CA GLY A 239 9.09 -16.27 0.20
C GLY A 239 8.20 -17.41 0.67
N ASN A 240 6.88 -17.19 0.70
CA ASN A 240 5.83 -18.09 1.15
C ASN A 240 6.05 -18.56 2.60
N LEU A 241 6.43 -17.61 3.46
CA LEU A 241 6.77 -17.87 4.85
C LEU A 241 5.65 -17.39 5.78
N LEU A 242 5.41 -18.14 6.85
CA LEU A 242 4.53 -17.69 7.96
C LEU A 242 5.32 -16.89 9.02
N ILE A 243 6.63 -16.82 8.86
CA ILE A 243 7.54 -16.13 9.77
C ILE A 243 7.71 -14.71 9.25
N LYS A 244 7.47 -13.73 10.13
CA LYS A 244 7.68 -12.33 9.82
C LYS A 244 9.14 -12.09 9.39
N PRO A 245 9.39 -11.50 8.21
CA PRO A 245 10.73 -11.21 7.76
C PRO A 245 11.31 -10.09 8.62
N THR A 246 12.63 -10.12 8.80
CA THR A 246 13.34 -8.97 9.35
C THR A 246 13.27 -7.82 8.36
N ASP A 247 13.15 -6.60 8.85
CA ASP A 247 13.17 -5.38 8.03
C ASP A 247 14.53 -5.11 7.36
N GLN A 248 15.54 -5.91 7.70
CA GLN A 248 16.92 -5.83 7.24
C GLN A 248 17.20 -6.71 6.01
N ALA A 249 18.14 -6.23 5.20
CA ALA A 249 18.69 -6.98 4.08
C ALA A 249 19.30 -8.32 4.51
N MET A 250 18.83 -9.42 3.93
CA MET A 250 19.54 -10.70 4.02
C MET A 250 20.75 -10.70 3.07
N LEU A 251 21.85 -11.33 3.50
CA LEU A 251 23.08 -11.43 2.71
C LEU A 251 23.03 -12.53 1.63
N LYS A 252 21.99 -13.37 1.63
CA LYS A 252 21.84 -14.48 0.69
C LYS A 252 21.77 -13.96 -0.75
N ASP A 253 22.57 -14.55 -1.63
CA ASP A 253 22.72 -14.22 -3.06
C ASP A 253 23.26 -12.80 -3.36
N VAL A 254 23.70 -12.06 -2.33
CA VAL A 254 24.32 -10.73 -2.49
C VAL A 254 25.80 -10.88 -2.82
N ARG A 255 26.28 -10.20 -3.86
CA ARG A 255 27.73 -10.13 -4.14
C ARG A 255 28.41 -9.11 -3.23
N LEU A 256 29.21 -9.58 -2.27
CA LEU A 256 29.97 -8.75 -1.35
C LEU A 256 31.39 -8.54 -1.87
N ARG A 257 31.78 -7.28 -2.05
CA ARG A 257 33.18 -6.91 -2.29
C ARG A 257 33.89 -6.83 -0.96
N ILE A 258 34.89 -7.68 -0.76
CA ILE A 258 35.60 -7.82 0.51
C ILE A 258 37.06 -7.44 0.27
N GLY A 259 37.50 -6.33 0.86
CA GLY A 259 38.91 -5.95 0.88
C GLY A 259 39.68 -6.81 1.89
N VAL A 260 40.78 -7.42 1.45
CA VAL A 260 41.70 -8.16 2.33
C VAL A 260 43.12 -7.63 2.15
N MET A 261 43.87 -7.56 3.26
CA MET A 261 45.27 -7.18 3.26
C MET A 261 46.16 -8.41 3.38
N GLU A 262 47.28 -8.43 2.67
CA GLU A 262 48.31 -9.46 2.86
C GLU A 262 48.93 -9.34 4.26
N SER A 263 48.75 -10.37 5.08
CA SER A 263 49.25 -10.39 6.46
C SER A 263 49.35 -11.83 6.94
N PRO A 264 50.50 -12.50 6.76
CA PRO A 264 50.71 -13.85 7.28
C PRO A 264 50.57 -13.89 8.83
N PRO A 265 49.92 -14.91 9.43
CA PRO A 265 49.28 -16.09 8.80
C PRO A 265 47.80 -15.90 8.44
N PHE A 266 47.26 -14.69 8.56
CA PHE A 266 45.83 -14.40 8.39
C PHE A 266 45.39 -14.38 6.93
N THR A 267 46.23 -13.85 6.03
CA THR A 267 46.00 -13.85 4.58
C THR A 267 47.35 -13.96 3.89
N ILE A 268 47.52 -15.02 3.12
CA ILE A 268 48.71 -15.35 2.36
C ILE A 268 48.33 -15.37 0.89
N VAL A 269 49.14 -14.71 0.06
CA VAL A 269 48.90 -14.57 -1.37
C VAL A 269 49.89 -15.45 -2.12
N GLU A 270 49.39 -16.35 -2.96
CA GLU A 270 50.22 -17.17 -3.84
C GLU A 270 49.77 -17.01 -5.30
N ASN A 271 50.75 -16.87 -6.19
CA ASN A 271 50.50 -16.79 -7.62
C ASN A 271 50.60 -18.20 -8.20
N VAL A 272 49.46 -18.74 -8.62
CA VAL A 272 49.33 -20.10 -9.16
C VAL A 272 48.98 -20.02 -10.63
N ILE A 273 49.70 -20.78 -11.45
CA ILE A 273 49.38 -20.93 -12.87
C ILE A 273 48.19 -21.89 -12.99
N ASP A 274 47.07 -21.41 -13.51
CA ASP A 274 45.88 -22.23 -13.71
C ASP A 274 46.09 -23.27 -14.84
N ALA A 275 45.13 -24.19 -14.99
CA ALA A 275 45.17 -25.23 -16.02
C ALA A 275 45.18 -24.67 -17.47
N SER A 276 44.88 -23.38 -17.64
CA SER A 276 44.92 -22.66 -18.93
C SER A 276 46.23 -21.89 -19.14
N GLY A 277 47.20 -22.00 -18.22
CA GLY A 277 48.49 -21.32 -18.29
C GLY A 277 48.44 -19.85 -17.85
N LYS A 278 47.32 -19.39 -17.29
CA LYS A 278 47.14 -18.01 -16.83
C LYS A 278 47.54 -17.90 -15.36
N ASN A 279 48.28 -16.85 -15.04
CA ASN A 279 48.67 -16.57 -13.66
C ASN A 279 47.44 -16.08 -12.87
N THR A 280 47.04 -16.84 -11.86
CA THR A 280 45.88 -16.55 -11.00
C THR A 280 46.34 -16.40 -9.56
N THR A 281 45.76 -15.44 -8.85
CA THR A 281 46.08 -15.20 -7.45
C THR A 281 45.18 -16.07 -6.57
N GLN A 282 45.77 -16.97 -5.79
CA GLN A 282 45.07 -17.75 -4.77
C GLN A 282 45.37 -17.16 -3.38
N LEU A 283 44.36 -17.18 -2.52
CA LEU A 283 44.41 -16.64 -1.17
C LEU A 283 44.19 -17.76 -0.18
N TYR A 284 45.09 -17.89 0.79
CA TYR A 284 44.98 -18.89 1.86
C TYR A 284 45.18 -18.25 3.23
N GLY A 285 44.77 -18.96 4.27
CA GLY A 285 44.92 -18.54 5.66
C GLY A 285 43.57 -18.33 6.34
N TYR A 286 43.64 -17.87 7.59
CA TYR A 286 42.47 -17.80 8.47
C TYR A 286 41.31 -16.95 7.90
N VAL A 287 41.61 -15.82 7.25
CA VAL A 287 40.58 -14.89 6.76
C VAL A 287 39.86 -15.43 5.50
N PRO A 288 40.55 -15.90 4.44
CA PRO A 288 39.89 -16.60 3.34
C PRO A 288 39.02 -17.79 3.79
N ASP A 289 39.52 -18.62 4.71
CA ASP A 289 38.77 -19.77 5.24
C ASP A 289 37.49 -19.33 5.98
N LEU A 290 37.58 -18.26 6.78
CA LEU A 290 36.44 -17.67 7.47
C LEU A 290 35.41 -17.11 6.47
N ILE A 291 35.86 -16.41 5.41
CA ILE A 291 34.97 -15.90 4.36
C ILE A 291 34.24 -17.05 3.67
N GLU A 292 34.94 -18.14 3.34
CA GLU A 292 34.31 -19.32 2.73
C GLU A 292 33.27 -19.96 3.66
N LEU A 293 33.59 -20.08 4.96
CA LEU A 293 32.65 -20.59 5.96
C LEU A 293 31.41 -19.70 6.07
N LEU A 294 31.60 -18.38 6.11
CA LEU A 294 30.52 -17.41 6.18
C LEU A 294 29.69 -17.42 4.89
N GLN A 295 30.31 -17.55 3.72
CA GLN A 295 29.62 -17.70 2.45
C GLN A 295 28.74 -18.96 2.44
N LYS A 296 29.23 -20.11 2.92
CA LYS A 296 28.44 -21.34 3.03
C LYS A 296 27.24 -21.19 3.99
N ARG A 297 27.40 -20.44 5.08
CA ARG A 297 26.35 -20.26 6.11
C ARG A 297 25.32 -19.18 5.76
N LEU A 298 25.77 -18.06 5.20
CA LEU A 298 24.97 -16.86 4.96
C LEU A 298 24.52 -16.73 3.50
N GLY A 299 25.14 -17.49 2.59
CA GLY A 299 24.74 -17.60 1.18
C GLY A 299 25.11 -16.41 0.30
N PHE A 300 25.98 -15.49 0.74
CA PHE A 300 26.47 -14.39 -0.12
C PHE A 300 27.50 -14.91 -1.13
N ILE A 301 27.73 -14.13 -2.19
CA ILE A 301 28.77 -14.40 -3.18
C ILE A 301 29.98 -13.54 -2.83
N SER A 302 31.11 -14.14 -2.47
CA SER A 302 32.33 -13.38 -2.19
C SER A 302 33.01 -12.89 -3.47
N ASP A 303 33.43 -11.62 -3.47
CA ASP A 303 34.31 -10.98 -4.46
C ASP A 303 35.48 -10.37 -3.68
N ILE A 304 36.52 -11.18 -3.45
CA ILE A 304 37.65 -10.81 -2.60
C ILE A 304 38.63 -9.97 -3.41
N GLN A 305 38.94 -8.77 -2.93
CA GLN A 305 39.89 -7.85 -3.54
C GLN A 305 41.09 -7.66 -2.61
N LEU A 306 42.29 -7.84 -3.14
CA LEU A 306 43.51 -7.53 -2.38
C LEU A 306 43.67 -6.01 -2.33
N GLU A 307 43.83 -5.47 -1.13
CA GLU A 307 44.14 -4.06 -0.96
C GLU A 307 45.60 -3.84 -1.32
N THR A 308 45.86 -2.95 -2.29
CA THR A 308 47.23 -2.62 -2.70
C THR A 308 47.90 -1.83 -1.57
N SER A 309 48.91 -2.42 -0.94
CA SER A 309 49.83 -1.70 -0.07
C SER A 309 50.56 -0.62 -0.87
N ASN A 310 50.35 0.64 -0.50
CA ASN A 310 51.20 1.76 -0.91
C ASN A 310 52.56 1.70 -0.21
#